data_AF-Q96TV8-F1
#
_entry.id   AF-Q96TV8-F1
#
_cell.length_a   1.000
_cell.length_b   1.000
_cell.length_c   1.000
_cell.angle_alpha   90.00
_cell.angle_beta   90.00
_cell.angle_gamma   90.00
#
_symmetry.space_group_name_H-M   'P 1'
#
loop_
_entity.id
_entity.type
_entity.pdbx_description
1 polymer ?
#
loop_
_entity_poly.entity_id
_entity_poly.type
_entity_poly.pdbx_seq_one_letter_code
_entity_poly.pdbx_strand_id
1 'polypeptide(L)'
;LSHARSRYIYELYYKREAVSKELYDWLLKEGYADANLIAKWKKSGYEKLCCLRCIQTRDMNYQGSTCICRVPKAQVRSGTIVECVHCGCRGCS
;
A
#
# COMPACT_ATOMS: atom_id res chain seq x y z
N LEU A 1 6.51 7.05 6.11
CA LEU A 1 6.07 8.41 5.70
C LEU A 1 5.27 8.43 4.39
N SER A 2 5.79 7.85 3.29
CA SER A 2 5.15 7.92 1.95
C SER A 2 3.71 7.38 1.88
N HIS A 3 3.40 6.30 2.61
CA HIS A 3 2.06 5.70 2.60
C HIS A 3 0.96 6.66 3.09
N ALA A 4 1.14 7.29 4.27
CA ALA A 4 0.13 8.15 4.87
C ALA A 4 -0.16 9.39 3.99
N ARG A 5 0.90 10.00 3.45
CA ARG A 5 0.79 11.15 2.53
C ARG A 5 0.06 10.77 1.25
N SER A 6 0.45 9.65 0.63
CA SER A 6 -0.22 9.14 -0.57
C SER A 6 -1.68 8.79 -0.31
N ARG A 7 -1.98 8.21 0.87
CA ARG A 7 -3.33 7.84 1.26
C ARG A 7 -4.21 9.07 1.47
N TYR A 8 -3.67 10.12 2.08
CA TYR A 8 -4.38 11.37 2.27
C TYR A 8 -4.81 11.97 0.92
N ILE A 9 -3.88 12.08 -0.03
CA ILE A 9 -4.18 12.60 -1.38
C ILE A 9 -5.19 11.70 -2.11
N TYR A 10 -5.06 10.38 -2.00
CA TYR A 10 -6.01 9.43 -2.56
C TYR A 10 -7.44 9.64 -2.00
N GLU A 11 -7.58 9.82 -0.68
CA GLU A 11 -8.89 10.02 -0.06
C GLU A 11 -9.51 11.38 -0.40
N LEU A 12 -8.70 12.44 -0.50
CA LEU A 12 -9.17 13.75 -0.92
C LEU A 12 -9.78 13.72 -2.33
N TYR A 13 -9.16 12.99 -3.26
CA TYR A 13 -9.63 12.93 -4.64
C TYR A 13 -10.74 11.88 -4.87
N TYR A 14 -10.54 10.63 -4.44
CA TYR A 14 -11.45 9.52 -4.78
C TYR A 14 -12.61 9.31 -3.79
N LYS A 15 -12.52 9.81 -2.55
CA LYS A 15 -13.58 9.62 -1.55
C LYS A 15 -14.31 10.91 -1.20
N ARG A 16 -13.57 11.99 -1.00
CA ARG A 16 -14.12 13.28 -0.58
C ARG A 16 -14.40 14.22 -1.74
N GLU A 17 -13.85 13.94 -2.91
CA GLU A 17 -13.97 14.77 -4.12
C GLU A 17 -13.63 16.26 -3.87
N ALA A 18 -12.70 16.52 -2.96
CA ALA A 18 -12.36 17.86 -2.45
C ALA A 18 -11.23 18.54 -3.24
N VAL A 19 -10.68 17.87 -4.26
CA VAL A 19 -9.53 18.31 -5.05
C VAL A 19 -9.85 18.10 -6.53
N SER A 20 -9.54 19.09 -7.37
CA SER A 20 -9.74 18.98 -8.82
C SER A 20 -8.78 17.98 -9.45
N LYS A 21 -9.13 17.47 -10.64
CA LYS A 21 -8.26 16.53 -11.37
C LYS A 21 -6.91 17.15 -11.71
N GLU A 22 -6.88 18.43 -12.06
CA GLU A 22 -5.66 19.16 -12.42
C GLU A 22 -4.69 19.24 -11.24
N LEU A 23 -5.20 19.57 -10.04
CA LEU A 23 -4.39 19.62 -8.83
C LEU A 23 -3.93 18.21 -8.41
N TYR A 24 -4.78 17.21 -8.52
CA TYR A 24 -4.40 15.82 -8.24
C TYR A 24 -3.27 15.34 -9.17
N ASP A 25 -3.39 15.57 -10.48
CA ASP A 25 -2.37 15.19 -11.46
C ASP A 25 -1.05 15.94 -11.23
N TRP A 26 -1.12 17.22 -10.86
CA TRP A 26 0.06 18.01 -10.48
C TRP A 26 0.75 17.46 -9.22
N LEU A 27 -0.01 17.12 -8.17
CA LEU A 27 0.53 16.54 -6.93
C LEU A 27 1.25 15.20 -7.19
N LEU A 28 0.73 14.38 -8.11
CA LEU A 28 1.39 13.14 -8.52
C LEU A 28 2.69 13.42 -9.27
N LYS A 29 2.69 14.39 -10.20
CA LYS A 29 3.87 14.76 -10.99
C LYS A 29 5.02 15.28 -10.12
N GLU A 30 4.69 16.07 -9.10
CA GLU A 30 5.67 16.60 -8.13
C GLU A 30 6.07 15.59 -7.04
N GLY A 31 5.52 14.37 -7.06
CA GLY A 31 5.91 13.30 -6.12
C GLY A 31 5.35 13.44 -4.70
N TYR A 32 4.30 14.24 -4.49
CA TYR A 32 3.59 14.31 -3.21
C TYR A 32 2.87 13.00 -2.88
N ALA A 33 2.45 12.25 -3.89
CA ALA A 33 1.88 10.91 -3.73
C ALA A 33 2.53 9.90 -4.69
N ASP A 34 2.58 8.64 -4.26
CA ASP A 34 3.08 7.53 -5.07
C ASP A 34 1.99 7.01 -6.01
N ALA A 35 2.12 7.34 -7.29
CA ALA A 35 1.18 6.94 -8.33
C ALA A 35 1.08 5.41 -8.48
N ASN A 36 2.19 4.69 -8.32
CA ASN A 36 2.22 3.23 -8.44
C ASN A 36 1.49 2.58 -7.26
N LEU A 37 1.68 3.09 -6.05
CA LEU A 37 0.97 2.62 -4.87
C LEU A 37 -0.54 2.87 -4.98
N ILE A 38 -0.93 4.07 -5.42
CA ILE A 38 -2.34 4.41 -5.67
C ILE A 38 -2.97 3.50 -6.74
N ALA A 39 -2.24 3.22 -7.81
CA ALA A 39 -2.71 2.29 -8.85
C ALA A 39 -2.98 0.88 -8.29
N LYS A 40 -2.22 0.44 -7.27
CA LYS A 40 -2.49 -0.83 -6.58
C LYS A 40 -3.73 -0.76 -5.70
N TRP A 41 -3.96 0.34 -4.97
CA TRP A 41 -5.16 0.47 -4.13
C TRP A 41 -6.48 0.40 -4.89
N LYS A 42 -6.47 0.67 -6.20
CA LYS A 42 -7.64 0.51 -7.07
C LYS A 42 -7.92 -0.94 -7.47
N LYS A 43 -6.99 -1.87 -7.24
CA LYS A 43 -7.15 -3.29 -7.57
C LYS A 43 -7.74 -4.04 -6.39
N SER A 44 -8.65 -4.97 -6.68
CA SER A 44 -9.26 -5.84 -5.68
C SER A 44 -8.20 -6.59 -4.87
N GLY A 45 -8.33 -6.57 -3.55
CA GLY A 45 -7.44 -7.23 -2.60
C GLY A 45 -6.17 -6.45 -2.25
N TYR A 46 -5.98 -5.25 -2.79
CA TYR A 46 -4.83 -4.37 -2.51
C TYR A 46 -5.22 -3.03 -1.91
N GLU A 47 -6.48 -2.81 -1.54
CA GLU A 47 -7.06 -1.53 -1.10
C GLU A 47 -6.36 -0.93 0.14
N LYS A 48 -5.71 -1.79 0.93
CA LYS A 48 -4.98 -1.47 2.16
C LYS A 48 -3.47 -1.79 2.09
N LEU A 49 -2.94 -1.94 0.87
CA LEU A 49 -1.54 -2.28 0.65
C LEU A 49 -0.60 -1.25 1.31
N CYS A 50 0.36 -1.73 2.11
CA CYS A 50 1.27 -0.90 2.89
C CYS A 50 2.41 -0.25 2.08
N CYS A 51 2.98 -0.96 1.10
CA CYS A 51 4.03 -0.48 0.21
C CYS A 51 4.19 -1.42 -1.00
N LEU A 52 4.90 -0.95 -2.03
CA LEU A 52 5.17 -1.73 -3.24
C LEU A 52 6.16 -2.88 -3.00
N ARG A 53 7.09 -2.73 -2.05
CA ARG A 53 8.10 -3.77 -1.75
C ARG A 53 7.45 -5.06 -1.22
N CYS A 54 6.34 -4.96 -0.48
CA CYS A 54 5.65 -6.13 0.07
C CYS A 54 4.95 -7.02 -0.96
N ILE A 55 4.86 -6.57 -2.22
CA ILE A 55 4.26 -7.32 -3.32
C ILE A 55 5.29 -7.66 -4.41
N GLN A 56 6.56 -7.30 -4.21
CA GLN A 56 7.63 -7.57 -5.13
C GLN A 56 8.24 -8.94 -4.83
N THR A 57 7.99 -9.92 -5.70
CA THR A 57 8.45 -11.31 -5.53
C THR A 57 9.98 -11.46 -5.58
N ARG A 58 10.67 -10.53 -6.24
CA ARG A 58 12.14 -10.49 -6.33
C ARG A 58 12.82 -10.08 -5.02
N ASP A 59 12.12 -9.36 -4.15
CA ASP A 59 12.71 -8.82 -2.91
C ASP A 59 12.51 -9.78 -1.72
N MET A 60 11.98 -10.99 -1.97
CA MET A 60 11.74 -12.01 -0.97
C MET A 60 12.80 -13.11 -1.03
N ASN A 61 13.08 -13.74 0.11
CA ASN A 61 14.09 -14.81 0.23
C ASN A 61 13.76 -16.05 -0.62
N TYR A 62 12.46 -16.31 -0.86
CA TYR A 62 12.02 -17.41 -1.73
C TYR A 62 11.31 -16.82 -2.95
N GLN A 63 11.78 -17.21 -4.14
CA GLN A 63 11.21 -16.71 -5.39
C GLN A 63 9.71 -17.07 -5.48
N GLY A 64 8.88 -16.07 -5.74
CA GLY A 64 7.42 -16.23 -5.80
C GLY A 64 6.70 -16.16 -4.44
N SER A 65 7.43 -16.03 -3.34
CA SER A 65 6.79 -15.76 -2.03
C SER A 65 6.31 -14.31 -1.91
N THR A 66 5.39 -14.08 -0.98
CA THR A 66 4.86 -12.75 -0.63
C THR A 66 5.26 -12.39 0.78
N CYS A 67 5.26 -11.09 1.10
CA CYS A 67 5.57 -10.65 2.46
C CYS A 67 4.50 -11.15 3.44
N ILE A 68 4.90 -11.52 4.66
CA ILE A 68 3.98 -11.98 5.73
C ILE A 68 2.81 -11.01 5.98
N CYS A 69 3.03 -9.71 5.76
CA CYS A 69 1.96 -8.71 5.90
C CYS A 69 0.83 -8.85 4.88
N ARG A 70 1.01 -9.60 3.80
CA ARG A 70 -0.03 -9.90 2.79
C ARG A 70 -0.82 -11.17 3.12
N VAL A 71 -0.40 -11.93 4.12
CA VAL A 71 -1.15 -13.11 4.57
C VAL A 71 -2.37 -12.65 5.38
N PRO A 72 -3.60 -13.06 5.02
CA PRO A 72 -4.80 -12.75 5.79
C PRO A 72 -4.66 -13.22 7.24
N LYS A 73 -5.11 -12.40 8.19
CA LYS A 73 -4.99 -12.72 9.63
C LYS A 73 -5.58 -14.08 10.00
N ALA A 74 -6.64 -14.53 9.33
CA ALA A 74 -7.26 -15.84 9.54
C ALA A 74 -6.34 -17.04 9.21
N GLN A 75 -5.33 -16.84 8.36
CA GLN A 75 -4.35 -17.86 7.98
C GLN A 75 -3.05 -17.75 8.79
N VAL A 76 -2.89 -16.66 9.56
CA VAL A 76 -1.75 -16.47 10.45
C VAL A 76 -1.98 -17.30 11.72
N ARG A 77 -0.96 -18.05 12.16
CA ARG A 77 -1.05 -18.85 13.39
C ARG A 77 -1.34 -17.95 14.58
N SER A 78 -2.30 -18.34 15.41
CA SER A 78 -2.67 -17.65 16.65
C SER A 78 -1.43 -17.38 17.52
N GLY A 79 -1.30 -16.17 18.06
CA GLY A 79 -0.14 -15.73 18.83
C GLY A 79 1.04 -15.19 18.00
N THR A 80 0.99 -15.29 16.67
CA THR A 80 2.04 -14.70 15.82
C THR A 80 1.90 -13.18 15.77
N ILE A 81 2.96 -12.47 16.17
CA ILE A 81 3.05 -11.02 15.99
C ILE A 81 3.55 -10.76 14.57
N VAL A 82 2.70 -10.20 13.73
CA VAL A 82 3.07 -9.80 12.37
C VAL A 82 3.67 -8.40 12.41
N GLU A 83 4.93 -8.28 12.01
CA GLU A 83 5.57 -7.00 11.75
C GLU A 83 6.46 -7.12 10.50
N CYS A 84 6.17 -6.31 9.49
CA CYS A 84 6.91 -6.35 8.23
C CYS A 84 8.29 -5.71 8.37
N VAL A 85 9.35 -6.44 7.99
CA VAL A 85 10.73 -5.93 7.99
C VAL A 85 10.98 -4.76 7.01
N HIS A 86 10.12 -4.59 5.99
CA HIS A 86 10.29 -3.54 4.98
C HIS A 86 9.64 -2.22 5.35
N CYS A 87 8.52 -2.24 6.07
CA CYS A 87 7.71 -1.05 6.32
C CYS A 87 7.06 -0.99 7.70
N GLY A 88 7.27 -1.99 8.57
CA GLY A 88 6.74 -2.05 9.93
C GLY A 88 5.23 -2.29 10.04
N CYS A 89 4.53 -2.61 8.94
CA CYS A 89 3.09 -2.83 9.00
C CYS A 89 2.76 -4.18 9.68
N ARG A 90 1.57 -4.25 10.32
CA ARG A 90 1.09 -5.41 11.08
C ARG A 90 -0.01 -6.20 10.36
N GLY A 91 0.07 -6.22 9.03
CA GLY A 91 -0.95 -6.76 8.14
C GLY A 91 -1.53 -5.70 7.22
N CYS A 92 -1.55 -5.98 5.92
CA CYS A 92 -2.04 -5.11 4.85
C CYS A 92 -2.93 -5.85 3.83
N SER A 93 -3.28 -7.11 4.12
CA SER A 93 -4.47 -7.80 3.58
C SER A 93 -5.64 -7.60 4.55
#